data_AF-A0AAD4SW84-F1
#
_entry.id   AF-A0AAD4SW84-F1
#
_cell.length_a   1.000
_cell.length_b   1.000
_cell.length_c   1.000
_cell.angle_alpha   90.00
_cell.angle_beta   90.00
_cell.angle_gamma   90.00
#
_symmetry.space_group_name_H-M   'P 1'
#
loop_
_entity.id
_entity.type
_entity.pdbx_description
1 polymer ?
#
loop_
_entity_poly.entity_id
_entity_poly.type
_entity_poly.pdbx_seq_one_letter_code
_entity_poly.pdbx_strand_id
1 'polypeptide(L)'
;MEIVTVSLVAVVITTFLYLIFRDSSPKGLPPGPKPWPIVGNLLQLGEKPHSQFAQLAETYGDLFTLKLGSETVVVASTPLAASEILKTHDRVLSGRYVFQSFRVKEHVENSIVWSECNDTWKKLRKVCRTELFTQKMIESQAEIRESKAMEMVEFLMRNQGSEVKIVEVVFGTLVNIFGNLIFSQNIFKLGDESSGSVEMKEHLWRMLELGNSTNPADYFPFLGRFDLFGQRKDVADCLQGIYSVWGAMLKERKIAKQHNNSKKNDFVEILLDSGLDDQQINALLM
;
A
#
# COMPACT_ATOMS: atom_id res chain seq x y z
N MET A 1 -26.94 -12.77 48.79
CA MET A 1 -26.09 -12.12 47.77
C MET A 1 -25.64 -13.10 46.69
N GLU A 2 -25.28 -14.34 47.02
CA GLU A 2 -24.74 -15.33 46.06
C GLU A 2 -25.71 -15.75 44.94
N ILE A 3 -27.01 -15.91 45.21
CA ILE A 3 -27.97 -16.31 44.15
C ILE A 3 -28.15 -15.20 43.11
N VAL A 4 -28.14 -13.93 43.56
CA VAL A 4 -28.29 -12.77 42.67
C VAL A 4 -27.04 -12.58 41.82
N THR A 5 -25.84 -12.77 42.39
CA THR A 5 -24.59 -12.69 41.62
C THR A 5 -24.48 -13.83 40.62
N VAL A 6 -24.85 -15.06 40.98
CA VAL A 6 -24.85 -16.21 40.05
C VAL A 6 -25.84 -16.00 38.91
N SER A 7 -27.04 -15.50 39.21
CA SER A 7 -28.06 -15.22 38.19
C SER A 7 -27.61 -14.11 37.23
N LEU A 8 -26.99 -13.04 37.75
CA LEU A 8 -26.46 -11.96 36.93
C LEU A 8 -25.36 -12.45 35.99
N VAL A 9 -24.42 -13.26 36.49
CA VAL A 9 -23.35 -13.86 35.69
C VAL A 9 -23.92 -14.76 34.59
N ALA A 10 -24.91 -15.60 34.93
CA ALA A 10 -25.57 -16.46 33.95
C ALA A 10 -26.29 -15.66 32.84
N VAL A 11 -26.97 -14.56 33.19
CA VAL A 11 -27.62 -13.66 32.22
C VAL A 11 -26.58 -12.98 31.32
N VAL A 12 -25.47 -12.51 31.89
CA VAL A 12 -24.38 -11.90 31.10
C VAL A 12 -23.77 -12.91 30.15
N ILE A 13 -23.45 -14.13 30.61
CA ILE A 13 -22.88 -15.18 29.77
C ILE A 13 -23.86 -15.58 28.67
N THR A 14 -25.12 -15.85 28.99
CA THR A 14 -26.13 -16.27 28.00
C THR A 14 -26.41 -15.18 26.97
N THR A 15 -26.49 -13.91 27.39
CA THR A 15 -26.63 -12.76 26.49
C THR A 15 -25.39 -12.63 25.60
N PHE A 16 -24.19 -12.76 26.17
CA PHE A 16 -22.93 -12.70 25.42
C PHE A 16 -22.82 -13.82 24.39
N LEU A 17 -23.12 -15.06 24.78
CA LEU A 17 -23.16 -16.21 23.86
C LEU A 17 -24.22 -15.99 22.77
N TYR A 18 -25.43 -15.52 23.13
CA TYR A 18 -26.45 -15.21 22.13
C TYR A 18 -25.97 -14.19 21.11
N LEU A 19 -25.33 -13.09 21.55
CA LEU A 19 -24.79 -12.07 20.64
C LEU A 19 -23.66 -12.62 19.75
N ILE A 20 -22.84 -13.52 20.27
CA ILE A 20 -21.75 -14.18 19.55
C ILE A 20 -22.26 -15.13 18.47
N PHE A 21 -23.29 -15.94 18.80
CA PHE A 21 -23.81 -16.97 17.91
C PHE A 21 -24.96 -16.47 17.02
N ARG A 22 -25.47 -15.25 17.25
CA ARG A 22 -26.49 -14.65 16.39
C ARG A 22 -25.90 -14.37 15.01
N ASP A 23 -26.43 -15.05 14.02
CA ASP A 23 -26.13 -14.72 12.62
C ASP A 23 -26.70 -13.32 12.33
N SER A 24 -25.79 -12.39 12.08
CA SER A 24 -26.06 -10.98 11.78
C SER A 24 -25.67 -10.64 10.34
N SER A 25 -25.39 -11.65 9.53
CA SER A 25 -24.95 -11.46 8.16
C SER A 25 -26.05 -10.77 7.34
N PRO A 26 -25.72 -9.70 6.60
CA PRO A 26 -26.65 -9.05 5.69
C PRO A 26 -27.29 -10.08 4.74
N LYS A 27 -28.60 -9.95 4.49
CA LYS A 27 -29.31 -10.79 3.52
C LYS A 27 -28.94 -10.39 2.10
N GLY A 28 -28.90 -11.35 1.19
CA GLY A 28 -28.61 -11.12 -0.22
C GLY A 28 -27.11 -11.06 -0.57
N LEU A 29 -26.24 -11.51 0.34
CA LEU A 29 -24.82 -11.66 0.04
C LEU A 29 -24.54 -12.92 -0.80
N PRO A 30 -23.47 -12.92 -1.61
CA PRO A 30 -22.98 -14.14 -2.27
C PRO A 30 -22.71 -15.28 -1.28
N PRO A 31 -22.73 -16.55 -1.72
CA PRO A 31 -22.45 -17.70 -0.86
C PRO A 31 -21.05 -17.64 -0.25
N GLY A 32 -20.74 -18.45 0.74
CA GLY A 32 -19.40 -18.47 1.34
C GLY A 32 -19.26 -19.47 2.48
N PRO A 33 -18.03 -19.71 2.95
CA PRO A 33 -17.78 -20.59 4.09
C PRO A 33 -18.43 -20.04 5.36
N LYS A 34 -19.03 -20.93 6.14
CA LYS A 34 -19.67 -20.55 7.41
C LYS A 34 -18.64 -19.90 8.35
N PRO A 35 -18.86 -18.66 8.81
CA PRO A 35 -17.92 -17.98 9.67
C PRO A 35 -17.94 -18.55 11.09
N TRP A 36 -16.77 -18.60 11.73
CA TRP A 36 -16.67 -18.86 13.16
C TRP A 36 -17.12 -17.64 13.95
N PRO A 37 -17.65 -17.82 15.17
CA PRO A 37 -18.00 -16.69 16.01
C PRO A 37 -16.77 -15.81 16.31
N ILE A 38 -16.98 -14.49 16.35
CA ILE A 38 -15.95 -13.44 16.59
C ILE A 38 -14.90 -13.31 15.48
N VAL A 39 -14.14 -14.36 15.17
CA VAL A 39 -13.00 -14.33 14.23
C VAL A 39 -13.41 -14.51 12.76
N GLY A 40 -14.64 -14.95 12.50
CA GLY A 40 -15.13 -15.21 11.15
C GLY A 40 -14.36 -16.33 10.45
N ASN A 41 -13.87 -16.08 9.25
CA ASN A 41 -13.13 -17.01 8.40
C ASN A 41 -11.61 -16.83 8.51
N LEU A 42 -11.10 -15.98 9.41
CA LEU A 42 -9.64 -15.71 9.53
C LEU A 42 -8.81 -16.98 9.69
N LEU A 43 -9.25 -17.89 10.55
CA LEU A 43 -8.55 -19.15 10.82
C LEU A 43 -8.51 -20.11 9.63
N GLN A 44 -9.35 -19.89 8.62
CA GLN A 44 -9.43 -20.72 7.41
C GLN A 44 -8.46 -20.25 6.32
N LEU A 45 -7.89 -19.03 6.41
CA LEU A 45 -7.07 -18.44 5.34
C LEU A 45 -5.61 -18.90 5.33
N GLY A 46 -5.11 -19.37 6.47
CA GLY A 46 -3.72 -19.81 6.63
C GLY A 46 -2.69 -18.74 6.26
N GLU A 47 -1.46 -19.18 5.96
CA GLU A 47 -0.33 -18.28 5.61
C GLU A 47 -0.43 -17.69 4.20
N LYS A 48 -1.22 -18.30 3.31
CA LYS A 48 -1.38 -17.89 1.91
C LYS A 48 -2.85 -17.60 1.58
N PRO A 49 -3.41 -16.47 2.06
CA PRO A 49 -4.82 -16.14 1.88
C PRO A 49 -5.28 -16.17 0.41
N HIS A 50 -4.45 -15.67 -0.51
CA HIS A 50 -4.74 -15.67 -1.95
C HIS A 50 -4.91 -17.08 -2.53
N SER A 51 -4.12 -18.06 -2.07
CA SER A 51 -4.25 -19.46 -2.48
C SER A 51 -5.54 -20.07 -1.93
N GLN A 52 -5.89 -19.74 -0.68
CA GLN A 52 -7.14 -20.18 -0.08
C GLN A 52 -8.35 -19.57 -0.80
N PHE A 53 -8.30 -18.29 -1.20
CA PHE A 53 -9.36 -17.65 -1.96
C PHE A 53 -9.60 -18.36 -3.29
N ALA A 54 -8.55 -18.80 -3.99
CA ALA A 54 -8.70 -19.57 -5.22
C ALA A 54 -9.43 -20.91 -4.98
N GLN A 55 -9.07 -21.65 -3.94
CA GLN A 55 -9.76 -22.90 -3.59
C GLN A 55 -11.22 -22.68 -3.20
N LEU A 56 -11.51 -21.59 -2.48
CA LEU A 56 -12.88 -21.22 -2.12
C LEU A 56 -13.69 -20.84 -3.35
N ALA A 57 -13.08 -20.19 -4.35
CA ALA A 57 -13.75 -19.86 -5.61
C ALA A 57 -14.20 -21.11 -6.38
N GLU A 58 -13.43 -22.20 -6.34
CA GLU A 58 -13.83 -23.48 -6.95
C GLU A 58 -15.11 -24.06 -6.30
N THR A 59 -15.34 -23.75 -5.02
CA THR A 59 -16.49 -24.26 -4.26
C THR A 59 -17.69 -23.32 -4.30
N TYR A 60 -17.46 -22.01 -4.17
CA TYR A 60 -18.51 -21.00 -3.98
C TYR A 60 -18.80 -20.17 -5.25
N GLY A 61 -17.95 -20.28 -6.28
CA GLY A 61 -18.13 -19.65 -7.58
C GLY A 61 -17.48 -18.26 -7.72
N ASP A 62 -18.00 -17.49 -8.68
CA ASP A 62 -17.42 -16.21 -9.13
C ASP A 62 -17.30 -15.14 -8.05
N LEU A 63 -18.30 -15.10 -7.16
CA LEU A 63 -18.40 -14.19 -6.03
C LEU A 63 -18.70 -15.00 -4.78
N PHE A 64 -17.92 -14.78 -3.73
CA PHE A 64 -18.19 -15.37 -2.43
C PHE A 64 -17.88 -14.42 -1.28
N THR A 65 -18.51 -14.68 -0.15
CA THR A 65 -18.47 -13.82 1.03
C THR A 65 -17.60 -14.44 2.11
N LEU A 66 -16.74 -13.62 2.70
CA LEU A 66 -15.96 -13.93 3.89
C LEU A 66 -16.26 -12.92 4.99
N LYS A 67 -16.18 -13.37 6.23
CA LYS A 67 -16.18 -12.52 7.41
C LYS A 67 -14.78 -12.51 8.00
N LEU A 68 -14.08 -11.39 7.98
CA LEU A 68 -12.73 -11.27 8.53
C LEU A 68 -12.80 -10.51 9.86
N GLY A 69 -12.90 -11.23 10.98
CA GLY A 69 -13.26 -10.64 12.26
C GLY A 69 -14.69 -10.08 12.23
N SER A 70 -14.86 -8.79 12.43
CA SER A 70 -16.14 -8.09 12.28
C SER A 70 -16.42 -7.58 10.86
N GLU A 71 -15.42 -7.56 9.97
CA GLU A 71 -15.57 -7.05 8.61
C GLU A 71 -16.17 -8.08 7.66
N THR A 72 -17.05 -7.64 6.76
CA THR A 72 -17.62 -8.48 5.70
C THR A 72 -16.95 -8.13 4.37
N VAL A 73 -16.35 -9.13 3.73
CA VAL A 73 -15.59 -8.98 2.48
C VAL A 73 -16.22 -9.86 1.42
N VAL A 74 -16.50 -9.30 0.26
CA VAL A 74 -16.89 -10.06 -0.94
C VAL A 74 -15.67 -10.19 -1.83
N VAL A 75 -15.33 -11.43 -2.19
CA VAL A 75 -14.21 -11.76 -3.06
C VAL A 75 -14.75 -12.05 -4.46
N ALA A 76 -14.14 -11.43 -5.46
CA ALA A 76 -14.36 -11.75 -6.87
C ALA A 76 -13.16 -12.51 -7.42
N SER A 77 -13.40 -13.70 -7.94
CA SER A 77 -12.32 -14.63 -8.31
C SER A 77 -12.33 -15.08 -9.76
N THR A 78 -13.19 -14.51 -10.59
CA THR A 78 -13.20 -14.78 -12.04
C THR A 78 -13.14 -13.49 -12.87
N PRO A 79 -12.66 -13.58 -14.13
CA PRO A 79 -12.58 -12.41 -15.02
C PRO A 79 -13.93 -11.72 -15.23
N LEU A 80 -15.03 -12.47 -15.26
CA LEU A 80 -16.38 -11.93 -15.40
C LEU A 80 -16.78 -11.10 -14.19
N ALA A 81 -16.64 -11.65 -12.97
CA ALA A 81 -16.91 -10.91 -11.74
C ALA A 81 -16.00 -9.67 -11.59
N ALA A 82 -14.72 -9.80 -11.95
CA ALA A 82 -13.80 -8.67 -11.96
C ALA A 82 -14.22 -7.58 -12.96
N SER A 83 -14.69 -7.95 -14.16
CA SER A 83 -15.21 -6.99 -15.14
C SER A 83 -16.48 -6.28 -14.63
N GLU A 84 -17.40 -7.01 -13.99
CA GLU A 84 -18.59 -6.39 -13.42
C GLU A 84 -18.24 -5.34 -12.36
N ILE A 85 -17.26 -5.63 -11.49
CA ILE A 85 -16.83 -4.71 -10.42
C ILE A 85 -15.99 -3.55 -10.95
N LEU A 86 -14.96 -3.85 -11.74
CA LEU A 86 -13.91 -2.89 -12.12
C LEU A 86 -14.20 -2.14 -13.43
N LYS A 87 -15.26 -2.51 -14.17
CA LYS A 87 -15.65 -1.86 -15.42
C LYS A 87 -17.14 -1.52 -15.47
N THR A 88 -18.04 -2.46 -15.18
CA THR A 88 -19.50 -2.19 -15.29
C THR A 88 -20.00 -1.29 -14.16
N HIS A 89 -19.54 -1.54 -12.93
CA HIS A 89 -19.95 -0.82 -11.72
C HIS A 89 -18.80 -0.01 -11.09
N ASP A 90 -17.78 0.30 -11.88
CA ASP A 90 -16.53 0.92 -11.44
C ASP A 90 -16.74 2.21 -10.64
N ARG A 91 -17.69 3.05 -11.04
CA ARG A 91 -17.96 4.34 -10.40
C ARG A 91 -18.50 4.21 -8.97
N VAL A 92 -19.28 3.17 -8.68
CA VAL A 92 -19.85 2.95 -7.34
C VAL A 92 -18.90 2.14 -6.47
N LEU A 93 -18.10 1.25 -7.08
CA LEU A 93 -17.18 0.34 -6.41
C LEU A 93 -15.72 0.83 -6.44
N SER A 94 -15.48 2.09 -6.80
CA SER A 94 -14.13 2.69 -6.82
C SER A 94 -13.57 3.03 -5.44
N GLY A 95 -14.31 2.75 -4.35
CA GLY A 95 -13.84 2.98 -2.99
C GLY A 95 -12.53 2.26 -2.68
N ARG A 96 -11.83 2.72 -1.64
CA ARG A 96 -10.59 2.11 -1.15
C ARG A 96 -10.73 1.79 0.32
N TYR A 97 -10.38 0.57 0.70
CA TYR A 97 -10.19 0.23 2.10
C TYR A 97 -8.78 0.68 2.51
N VAL A 98 -8.69 1.61 3.46
CA VAL A 98 -7.41 2.07 4.03
C VAL A 98 -7.12 1.28 5.29
N PHE A 99 -6.04 0.50 5.26
CA PHE A 99 -5.55 -0.26 6.41
C PHE A 99 -5.30 0.67 7.60
N GLN A 100 -5.57 0.21 8.82
CA GLN A 100 -5.48 1.01 10.03
C GLN A 100 -4.06 1.54 10.27
N SER A 101 -3.03 0.78 9.89
CA SER A 101 -1.64 1.22 9.90
C SER A 101 -1.39 2.39 8.95
N PHE A 102 -2.08 2.45 7.80
CA PHE A 102 -1.92 3.50 6.79
C PHE A 102 -2.89 4.68 6.95
N ARG A 103 -3.71 4.72 8.02
CA ARG A 103 -4.62 5.85 8.29
C ARG A 103 -3.89 7.06 8.87
N VAL A 104 -2.91 7.56 8.14
CA VAL A 104 -2.23 8.84 8.37
C VAL A 104 -2.95 9.90 7.53
N LYS A 105 -3.71 10.78 8.17
CA LYS A 105 -4.73 11.62 7.53
C LYS A 105 -4.20 12.41 6.34
N GLU A 106 -3.12 13.17 6.54
CA GLU A 106 -2.56 14.04 5.51
C GLU A 106 -2.05 13.25 4.29
N HIS A 107 -1.51 12.05 4.52
CA HIS A 107 -1.07 11.17 3.43
C HIS A 107 -2.26 10.56 2.68
N VAL A 108 -3.25 10.04 3.39
CA VAL A 108 -4.43 9.40 2.79
C VAL A 108 -5.22 10.37 1.91
N GLU A 109 -5.42 11.62 2.35
CA GLU A 109 -6.18 12.62 1.61
C GLU A 109 -5.53 13.02 0.28
N ASN A 110 -4.20 12.87 0.17
CA ASN A 110 -3.41 13.23 -1.01
C ASN A 110 -2.86 12.04 -1.80
N SER A 111 -3.03 10.80 -1.30
CA SER A 111 -2.44 9.61 -1.90
C SER A 111 -3.21 9.14 -3.14
N ILE A 112 -2.50 8.85 -4.23
CA ILE A 112 -3.08 8.21 -5.41
C ILE A 112 -3.56 6.77 -5.16
N VAL A 113 -3.03 6.13 -4.12
CA VAL A 113 -3.30 4.74 -3.72
C VAL A 113 -4.51 4.67 -2.79
N TRP A 114 -4.58 5.55 -1.79
CA TRP A 114 -5.53 5.45 -0.68
C TRP A 114 -6.72 6.41 -0.73
N SER A 115 -6.61 7.54 -1.44
CA SER A 115 -7.72 8.50 -1.51
C SER A 115 -8.90 7.97 -2.32
N GLU A 116 -10.10 8.44 -1.99
CA GLU A 116 -11.30 8.20 -2.79
C GLU A 116 -11.19 8.89 -4.17
N CYS A 117 -12.08 8.53 -5.10
CA CYS A 117 -12.16 9.13 -6.45
C CYS A 117 -12.72 10.57 -6.42
N ASN A 118 -12.03 11.46 -5.70
CA ASN A 118 -12.30 12.88 -5.61
C ASN A 118 -11.51 13.66 -6.69
N ASP A 119 -11.67 14.99 -6.73
CA ASP A 119 -11.04 15.80 -7.77
C ASP A 119 -9.52 15.89 -7.63
N THR A 120 -8.99 15.81 -6.41
CA THR A 120 -7.54 15.69 -6.16
C THR A 120 -7.00 14.40 -6.77
N TRP A 121 -7.63 13.25 -6.49
CA TRP A 121 -7.24 11.97 -7.06
C TRP A 121 -7.30 11.98 -8.59
N LYS A 122 -8.36 12.53 -9.17
CA LYS A 122 -8.48 12.67 -10.64
C LYS A 122 -7.38 13.55 -11.23
N LYS A 123 -7.01 14.65 -10.55
CA LYS A 123 -5.91 15.52 -10.96
C LYS A 123 -4.58 14.77 -10.96
N LEU A 124 -4.26 14.05 -9.88
CA LEU A 124 -3.06 13.21 -9.77
C LEU A 124 -3.01 12.15 -10.87
N ARG A 125 -4.11 11.38 -11.05
CA ARG A 125 -4.22 10.36 -12.10
C ARG A 125 -4.07 10.93 -13.50
N LYS A 126 -4.59 12.14 -13.74
CA LYS A 126 -4.43 12.85 -15.01
C LYS A 126 -2.96 13.16 -15.26
N VAL A 127 -2.26 13.77 -14.31
CA VAL A 127 -0.82 14.09 -14.44
C VAL A 127 0.01 12.83 -14.68
N CYS A 128 -0.25 11.76 -13.93
CA CYS A 128 0.39 10.46 -14.17
C CYS A 128 0.21 9.98 -15.61
N ARG A 129 -1.03 10.00 -16.12
CA ARG A 129 -1.36 9.47 -17.44
C ARG A 129 -0.87 10.36 -18.58
N THR A 130 -1.01 11.67 -18.46
CA THR A 130 -0.75 12.61 -19.57
C THR A 130 0.67 13.11 -19.61
N GLU A 131 1.41 13.02 -18.50
CA GLU A 131 2.78 13.54 -18.43
C GLU A 131 3.78 12.44 -18.04
N LEU A 132 3.64 11.84 -16.85
CA LEU A 132 4.69 10.99 -16.25
C LEU A 132 4.87 9.65 -16.95
N PHE A 133 3.77 8.95 -17.23
CA PHE A 133 3.76 7.60 -17.78
C PHE A 133 3.34 7.58 -19.25
N THR A 134 3.61 8.66 -19.99
CA THR A 134 3.45 8.67 -21.44
C THR A 134 4.53 7.83 -22.10
N GLN A 135 4.22 7.27 -23.28
CA GLN A 135 5.21 6.53 -24.07
C GLN A 135 6.49 7.35 -24.30
N LYS A 136 6.35 8.62 -24.70
CA LYS A 136 7.47 9.54 -24.89
C LYS A 136 8.31 9.69 -23.63
N MET A 137 7.69 9.87 -22.46
CA MET A 137 8.42 10.02 -21.21
C MET A 137 9.14 8.72 -20.84
N ILE A 138 8.47 7.57 -20.92
CA ILE A 138 9.08 6.27 -20.62
C ILE A 138 10.24 5.93 -21.57
N GLU A 139 10.11 6.22 -22.86
CA GLU A 139 11.17 6.02 -23.86
C GLU A 139 12.36 6.95 -23.62
N SER A 140 12.11 8.22 -23.25
CA SER A 140 13.19 9.18 -22.96
C SER A 140 14.09 8.77 -21.79
N GLN A 141 13.63 7.82 -20.97
CA GLN A 141 14.34 7.30 -19.79
C GLN A 141 14.87 5.88 -20.01
N ALA A 142 14.85 5.35 -21.24
CA ALA A 142 15.27 3.99 -21.54
C ALA A 142 16.76 3.75 -21.20
N GLU A 143 17.63 4.66 -21.61
CA GLU A 143 19.09 4.57 -21.36
C GLU A 143 19.41 4.53 -19.87
N ILE A 144 18.68 5.28 -19.04
CA ILE A 144 18.86 5.27 -17.59
C ILE A 144 18.50 3.89 -17.02
N ARG A 145 17.37 3.31 -17.44
CA ARG A 145 16.97 1.98 -16.98
C ARG A 145 17.97 0.91 -17.40
N GLU A 146 18.44 0.98 -18.64
CA GLU A 146 19.47 0.06 -19.16
C GLU A 146 20.78 0.21 -18.39
N SER A 147 21.22 1.45 -18.13
CA SER A 147 22.40 1.75 -17.34
C SER A 147 22.29 1.17 -15.92
N LYS A 148 21.17 1.36 -15.21
CA LYS A 148 20.99 0.78 -13.86
C LYS A 148 20.93 -0.75 -13.89
N ALA A 149 20.32 -1.34 -14.91
CA ALA A 149 20.34 -2.79 -15.09
C ALA A 149 21.76 -3.31 -15.35
N MET A 150 22.57 -2.57 -16.11
CA MET A 150 23.97 -2.93 -16.38
C MET A 150 24.82 -2.82 -15.11
N GLU A 151 24.66 -1.76 -14.31
CA GLU A 151 25.33 -1.62 -13.01
C GLU A 151 25.04 -2.82 -12.08
N MET A 152 23.79 -3.33 -12.10
CA MET A 152 23.40 -4.53 -11.38
C MET A 152 24.14 -5.78 -11.90
N VAL A 153 24.19 -5.97 -13.22
CA VAL A 153 24.90 -7.10 -13.84
C VAL A 153 26.39 -7.04 -13.52
N GLU A 154 27.02 -5.87 -13.65
CA GLU A 154 28.43 -5.66 -13.32
C GLU A 154 28.71 -5.91 -11.83
N PHE A 155 27.81 -5.52 -10.94
CA PHE A 155 27.91 -5.86 -9.52
C PHE A 155 27.90 -7.39 -9.30
N LEU A 156 26.99 -8.11 -9.95
CA LEU A 156 26.92 -9.57 -9.84
C LEU A 156 28.15 -10.26 -10.44
N MET A 157 28.66 -9.78 -11.59
CA MET A 157 29.86 -10.30 -12.21
C MET A 157 31.10 -10.11 -11.33
N ARG A 158 31.23 -8.94 -10.69
CA ARG A 158 32.34 -8.67 -9.74
C ARG A 158 32.30 -9.56 -8.50
N ASN A 159 31.11 -10.03 -8.12
CA ASN A 159 30.90 -10.93 -6.98
C ASN A 159 30.71 -12.39 -7.42
N GLN A 160 31.19 -12.76 -8.61
CA GLN A 160 31.11 -14.14 -9.07
C GLN A 160 31.83 -15.09 -8.10
N GLY A 161 31.15 -16.14 -7.69
CA GLY A 161 31.66 -17.12 -6.73
C GLY A 161 31.42 -16.75 -5.26
N SER A 162 30.87 -15.56 -4.98
CA SER A 162 30.48 -15.12 -3.64
C SER A 162 28.96 -15.26 -3.42
N GLU A 163 28.56 -15.39 -2.17
CA GLU A 163 27.14 -15.31 -1.78
C GLU A 163 26.65 -13.87 -1.89
N VAL A 164 25.48 -13.68 -2.53
CA VAL A 164 24.87 -12.35 -2.73
C VAL A 164 23.40 -12.41 -2.34
N LYS A 165 22.97 -11.43 -1.55
CA LYS A 165 21.55 -11.21 -1.24
C LYS A 165 20.84 -10.55 -2.41
N ILE A 166 20.33 -11.35 -3.35
CA ILE A 166 19.67 -10.87 -4.58
C ILE A 166 18.53 -9.88 -4.32
N VAL A 167 17.76 -10.10 -3.24
CA VAL A 167 16.65 -9.21 -2.87
C VAL A 167 17.14 -7.78 -2.63
N GLU A 168 18.23 -7.59 -1.90
CA GLU A 168 18.78 -6.27 -1.61
C GLU A 168 19.35 -5.60 -2.88
N VAL A 169 19.98 -6.40 -3.76
CA VAL A 169 20.53 -5.93 -5.03
C VAL A 169 19.42 -5.46 -5.97
N VAL A 170 18.38 -6.27 -6.17
CA VAL A 170 17.24 -5.92 -7.03
C VAL A 170 16.49 -4.72 -6.46
N PHE A 171 16.26 -4.68 -5.13
CA PHE A 171 15.62 -3.55 -4.48
C PHE A 171 16.42 -2.26 -4.68
N GLY A 172 17.74 -2.27 -4.43
CA GLY A 172 18.61 -1.13 -4.63
C GLY A 172 18.61 -0.64 -6.09
N THR A 173 18.64 -1.57 -7.05
CA THR A 173 18.53 -1.25 -8.48
C THR A 173 17.21 -0.58 -8.82
N LEU A 174 16.08 -1.12 -8.33
CA LEU A 174 14.75 -0.54 -8.57
C LEU A 174 14.63 0.86 -7.97
N VAL A 175 15.08 1.05 -6.72
CA VAL A 175 15.03 2.39 -6.11
C VAL A 175 15.94 3.37 -6.84
N ASN A 176 17.08 2.94 -7.37
CA ASN A 176 17.91 3.79 -8.21
C ASN A 176 17.26 4.11 -9.56
N ILE A 177 16.56 3.16 -10.18
CA ILE A 177 15.75 3.44 -11.38
C ILE A 177 14.71 4.51 -11.07
N PHE A 178 13.91 4.34 -10.02
CA PHE A 178 12.90 5.33 -9.63
C PHE A 178 13.52 6.67 -9.21
N GLY A 179 14.62 6.67 -8.47
CA GLY A 179 15.35 7.87 -8.08
C GLY A 179 15.82 8.68 -9.29
N ASN A 180 16.28 8.01 -10.35
CA ASN A 180 16.65 8.70 -11.58
C ASN A 180 15.42 9.18 -12.36
N LEU A 181 14.36 8.39 -12.46
CA LEU A 181 13.11 8.82 -13.11
C LEU A 181 12.50 10.06 -12.43
N ILE A 182 12.58 10.12 -11.11
CA ILE A 182 11.94 11.17 -10.32
C ILE A 182 12.87 12.38 -10.17
N PHE A 183 14.09 12.17 -9.69
CA PHE A 183 15.02 13.22 -9.28
C PHE A 183 16.27 13.34 -10.15
N SER A 184 16.44 12.49 -11.18
CA SER A 184 17.68 12.35 -11.95
C SER A 184 18.91 12.04 -11.08
N GLN A 185 18.73 11.24 -10.03
CA GLN A 185 19.78 10.91 -9.06
C GLN A 185 19.69 9.45 -8.62
N ASN A 186 20.84 8.81 -8.39
CA ASN A 186 20.90 7.56 -7.63
C ASN A 186 20.59 7.87 -6.15
N ILE A 187 19.77 7.03 -5.53
CA ILE A 187 19.47 7.12 -4.10
C ILE A 187 20.49 6.32 -3.29
N PHE A 188 20.97 5.20 -3.85
CA PHE A 188 21.92 4.28 -3.21
C PHE A 188 23.09 3.96 -4.14
N LYS A 189 24.23 3.53 -3.60
CA LYS A 189 25.24 2.79 -4.38
C LYS A 189 25.10 1.30 -4.09
N LEU A 190 25.10 0.50 -5.15
CA LEU A 190 24.99 -0.96 -5.03
C LEU A 190 26.21 -1.53 -4.30
N GLY A 191 25.97 -2.36 -3.29
CA GLY A 191 27.02 -3.01 -2.50
C GLY A 191 27.63 -2.17 -1.39
N ASP A 192 27.15 -0.95 -1.17
CA ASP A 192 27.58 -0.10 -0.07
C ASP A 192 26.38 0.23 0.83
N GLU A 193 26.26 -0.48 1.95
CA GLU A 193 25.19 -0.28 2.93
C GLU A 193 25.20 1.11 3.56
N SER A 194 26.33 1.84 3.48
CA SER A 194 26.48 3.20 4.00
C SER A 194 26.21 4.29 2.95
N SER A 195 25.95 3.92 1.70
CA SER A 195 25.74 4.86 0.60
C SER A 195 24.28 5.27 0.41
N GLY A 196 24.07 6.57 0.26
CA GLY A 196 22.72 7.17 0.27
C GLY A 196 22.29 7.55 1.69
N SER A 197 21.08 8.10 1.87
CA SER A 197 20.52 8.19 3.22
C SER A 197 20.10 6.78 3.65
N VAL A 198 20.93 6.14 4.47
CA VAL A 198 20.65 4.84 5.11
C VAL A 198 19.23 4.83 5.68
N GLU A 199 18.86 5.93 6.33
CA GLU A 199 17.53 6.20 6.86
C GLU A 199 16.41 6.08 5.79
N MET A 200 16.60 6.56 4.56
CA MET A 200 15.61 6.44 3.48
C MET A 200 15.41 5.00 3.04
N LYS A 201 16.50 4.22 2.96
CA LYS A 201 16.42 2.78 2.64
C LYS A 201 15.60 2.05 3.69
N GLU A 202 15.90 2.32 4.96
CA GLU A 202 15.21 1.73 6.10
C GLU A 202 13.72 2.10 6.10
N HIS A 203 13.38 3.38 5.89
CA HIS A 203 11.98 3.81 5.82
C HIS A 203 11.22 3.19 4.63
N LEU A 204 11.82 3.15 3.43
CA LEU A 204 11.19 2.51 2.27
C LEU A 204 10.96 1.01 2.48
N TRP A 205 11.96 0.32 3.04
CA TRP A 205 11.86 -1.10 3.33
C TRP A 205 10.81 -1.36 4.42
N ARG A 206 10.82 -0.55 5.49
CA ARG A 206 9.87 -0.64 6.60
C ARG A 206 8.44 -0.39 6.15
N MET A 207 8.20 0.53 5.21
CA MET A 207 6.88 0.74 4.59
C MET A 207 6.37 -0.51 3.87
N LEU A 208 7.24 -1.23 3.15
CA LEU A 208 6.87 -2.49 2.50
C LEU A 208 6.56 -3.60 3.51
N GLU A 209 7.31 -3.68 4.61
CA GLU A 209 7.03 -4.62 5.69
C GLU A 209 5.69 -4.32 6.37
N LEU A 210 5.43 -3.06 6.68
CA LEU A 210 4.18 -2.60 7.32
C LEU A 210 2.97 -2.85 6.40
N GLY A 211 3.13 -2.68 5.09
CA GLY A 211 2.12 -3.00 4.07
C GLY A 211 1.76 -4.49 4.00
N ASN A 212 2.70 -5.37 4.35
CA ASN A 212 2.48 -6.82 4.39
C ASN A 212 2.13 -7.35 5.79
N SER A 213 2.18 -6.50 6.81
CA SER A 213 1.91 -6.88 8.19
C SER A 213 0.41 -6.94 8.47
N THR A 214 -0.02 -7.89 9.31
CA THR A 214 -1.40 -7.96 9.77
C THR A 214 -1.64 -6.97 10.91
N ASN A 215 -2.74 -6.22 10.85
CA ASN A 215 -3.21 -5.41 11.98
C ASN A 215 -4.58 -5.92 12.47
N PRO A 216 -4.74 -6.30 13.75
CA PRO A 216 -6.02 -6.73 14.30
C PRO A 216 -7.13 -5.69 14.15
N ALA A 217 -6.77 -4.40 14.11
CA ALA A 217 -7.74 -3.33 13.94
C ALA A 217 -8.33 -3.29 12.52
N ASP A 218 -7.70 -3.93 11.52
CA ASP A 218 -8.29 -4.08 10.18
C ASP A 218 -9.49 -5.03 10.20
N TYR A 219 -9.45 -6.02 11.09
CA TYR A 219 -10.51 -7.01 11.26
C TYR A 219 -11.51 -6.62 12.36
N PHE A 220 -11.08 -5.77 13.29
CA PHE A 220 -11.86 -5.32 14.45
C PHE A 220 -11.73 -3.80 14.61
N PRO A 221 -12.49 -2.98 13.86
CA PRO A 221 -12.26 -1.53 13.79
C PRO A 221 -12.36 -0.78 15.12
N PHE A 222 -13.07 -1.33 16.11
CA PHE A 222 -13.13 -0.74 17.45
C PHE A 222 -11.74 -0.68 18.13
N LEU A 223 -10.79 -1.50 17.70
CA LEU A 223 -9.39 -1.48 18.16
C LEU A 223 -8.56 -0.35 17.52
N GLY A 224 -9.00 0.23 16.39
CA GLY A 224 -8.23 1.20 15.61
C GLY A 224 -7.86 2.49 16.36
N ARG A 225 -8.55 2.79 17.48
CA ARG A 225 -8.23 3.93 18.35
C ARG A 225 -6.95 3.74 19.15
N PHE A 226 -6.56 2.49 19.43
CA PHE A 226 -5.50 2.18 20.39
C PHE A 226 -4.13 1.97 19.76
N ASP A 227 -4.03 1.75 18.44
CA ASP A 227 -2.78 1.43 17.73
C ASP A 227 -1.95 0.37 18.47
N LEU A 228 -2.57 -0.78 18.76
CA LEU A 228 -2.06 -1.80 19.69
C LEU A 228 -0.63 -2.27 19.41
N PHE A 229 -0.22 -2.25 18.15
CA PHE A 229 1.12 -2.67 17.71
C PHE A 229 2.00 -1.51 17.27
N GLY A 230 1.57 -0.26 17.44
CA GLY A 230 2.32 0.94 17.04
C GLY A 230 2.51 1.09 15.53
N GLN A 231 1.90 0.24 14.70
CA GLN A 231 2.12 0.23 13.26
C GLN A 231 1.71 1.55 12.59
N ARG A 232 0.65 2.21 13.09
CA ARG A 232 0.26 3.51 12.52
C ARG A 232 1.29 4.58 12.83
N LYS A 233 1.86 4.56 14.03
CA LYS A 233 3.00 5.41 14.38
C LYS A 233 4.20 5.11 13.48
N ASP A 234 4.57 3.84 13.31
CA ASP A 234 5.70 3.45 12.45
C ASP A 234 5.52 3.92 11.00
N VAL A 235 4.30 3.81 10.43
CA VAL A 235 3.99 4.34 9.09
C VAL A 235 4.16 5.86 9.06
N ALA A 236 3.69 6.58 10.08
CA ALA A 236 3.83 8.03 10.15
C ALA A 236 5.30 8.47 10.21
N ASP A 237 6.11 7.77 11.03
CA ASP A 237 7.55 8.03 11.17
C ASP A 237 8.28 7.76 9.84
N CYS A 238 7.95 6.67 9.14
CA CYS A 238 8.51 6.35 7.82
C CYS A 238 8.13 7.40 6.77
N LEU A 239 6.85 7.79 6.70
CA LEU A 239 6.37 8.81 5.79
C LEU A 239 7.08 10.15 6.03
N GLN A 240 7.25 10.54 7.30
CA GLN A 240 7.95 11.76 7.66
C GLN A 240 9.42 11.72 7.19
N GLY A 241 10.13 10.63 7.45
CA GLY A 241 11.51 10.45 7.01
C GLY A 241 11.65 10.55 5.49
N ILE A 242 10.81 9.82 4.75
CA ILE A 242 10.76 9.83 3.29
C ILE A 242 10.45 11.24 2.74
N TYR A 243 9.43 11.90 3.28
CA TYR A 243 9.01 13.23 2.84
C TYR A 243 10.06 14.29 3.14
N SER A 244 10.86 14.13 4.20
CA SER A 244 11.94 15.06 4.50
C SER A 244 13.02 15.05 3.41
N VAL A 245 13.38 13.86 2.92
CA VAL A 245 14.37 13.66 1.85
C VAL A 245 13.82 14.21 0.52
N TRP A 246 12.59 13.83 0.14
CA TRP A 246 11.98 14.37 -1.08
C TRP A 246 11.77 15.87 -1.00
N GLY A 247 11.32 16.40 0.13
CA GLY A 247 11.14 17.83 0.35
C GLY A 247 12.44 18.62 0.16
N ALA A 248 13.57 18.08 0.65
CA ALA A 248 14.89 18.67 0.41
C ALA A 248 15.23 18.69 -1.09
N MET A 249 15.06 17.57 -1.79
CA MET A 249 15.31 17.46 -3.24
C MET A 249 14.39 18.37 -4.07
N LEU A 250 13.12 18.47 -3.71
CA LEU A 250 12.15 19.38 -4.34
C LEU A 250 12.57 20.84 -4.15
N LYS A 251 13.00 21.20 -2.94
CA LYS A 251 13.47 22.56 -2.63
C LYS A 251 14.72 22.91 -3.44
N GLU A 252 15.71 22.03 -3.49
CA GLU A 252 16.89 22.20 -4.33
C GLU A 252 16.53 22.39 -5.80
N ARG A 253 15.57 21.60 -6.30
CA ARG A 253 15.12 21.71 -7.69
C ARG A 253 14.44 23.05 -7.98
N LYS A 254 13.55 23.51 -7.08
CA LYS A 254 12.89 24.82 -7.19
C LYS A 254 13.91 25.97 -7.26
N ILE A 255 14.97 25.91 -6.44
CA ILE A 255 16.06 26.90 -6.45
C ILE A 255 16.82 26.86 -7.79
N ALA A 256 17.21 25.67 -8.25
CA ALA A 256 17.93 25.52 -9.53
C ALA A 256 17.13 26.08 -10.72
N LYS A 257 15.81 25.88 -10.71
CA LYS A 257 14.89 26.39 -11.73
C LYS A 257 14.81 27.91 -11.75
N GLN A 258 14.81 28.57 -10.59
CA GLN A 258 14.84 30.04 -10.50
C GLN A 258 16.11 30.65 -11.10
N HIS A 259 17.22 29.91 -11.05
CA HIS A 259 18.50 30.33 -11.62
C HIS A 259 18.69 29.96 -13.11
N ASN A 260 17.64 29.49 -13.80
CA ASN A 260 17.70 29.02 -15.19
C ASN A 260 18.76 27.93 -15.45
N ASN A 261 19.16 27.18 -14.42
CA ASN A 261 20.07 26.06 -14.58
C ASN A 261 19.31 24.86 -15.15
N SER A 262 19.81 24.37 -16.31
CA SER A 262 19.32 23.25 -17.14
C SER A 262 17.97 22.62 -16.76
N LYS A 263 16.97 22.76 -17.64
CA LYS A 263 15.72 21.99 -17.55
C LYS A 263 16.03 20.50 -17.70
N LYS A 264 15.86 19.73 -16.61
CA LYS A 264 15.96 18.26 -16.69
C LYS A 264 14.64 17.70 -17.21
N ASN A 265 14.73 16.55 -17.87
CA ASN A 265 13.57 15.79 -18.30
C ASN A 265 13.31 14.67 -17.28
N ASP A 266 12.82 15.02 -16.08
CA ASP A 266 12.45 14.08 -15.01
C ASP A 266 11.05 14.38 -14.43
N PHE A 267 10.52 13.48 -13.60
CA PHE A 267 9.15 13.64 -13.10
C PHE A 267 9.00 14.86 -12.21
N VAL A 268 10.01 15.22 -11.41
CA VAL A 268 9.91 16.42 -10.57
C VAL A 268 9.72 17.68 -11.41
N GLU A 269 10.43 17.83 -12.53
CA GLU A 269 10.24 19.00 -13.40
C GLU A 269 8.79 19.12 -13.89
N ILE A 270 8.22 17.99 -14.32
CA ILE A 270 6.83 17.90 -14.76
C ILE A 270 5.86 18.21 -13.61
N LEU A 271 6.11 17.65 -12.42
CA LEU A 271 5.24 17.82 -11.25
C LEU A 271 5.22 19.25 -10.75
N LEU A 272 6.37 19.93 -10.78
CA LEU A 272 6.47 21.36 -10.48
C LEU A 272 5.71 22.21 -11.52
N ASP A 273 5.69 21.81 -12.79
CA ASP A 273 4.93 22.47 -13.87
C ASP A 273 3.41 22.14 -13.83
N SER A 274 3.00 21.10 -13.10
CA SER A 274 1.61 20.59 -13.06
C SER A 274 0.69 21.33 -12.08
N GLY A 275 1.21 22.32 -11.35
CA GLY A 275 0.46 23.08 -10.35
C GLY A 275 -0.04 22.22 -9.17
N LEU A 276 0.68 21.14 -8.85
CA LEU A 276 0.49 20.36 -7.62
C LEU A 276 1.24 21.05 -6.47
N ASP A 277 0.69 20.96 -5.26
CA ASP A 277 1.40 21.41 -4.06
C ASP A 277 2.38 20.35 -3.55
N ASP A 278 3.23 20.71 -2.59
CA ASP A 278 4.30 19.83 -2.11
C ASP A 278 3.77 18.58 -1.40
N GLN A 279 2.57 18.65 -0.79
CA GLN A 279 1.96 17.49 -0.14
C GLN A 279 1.46 16.49 -1.19
N GLN A 280 0.82 16.99 -2.26
CA GLN A 280 0.38 16.19 -3.40
C GLN A 280 1.56 15.56 -4.13
N ILE A 281 2.64 16.30 -4.34
CA ILE A 281 3.87 15.78 -4.96
C ILE A 281 4.46 14.68 -4.07
N ASN A 282 4.67 14.94 -2.78
CA ASN A 282 5.22 13.93 -1.87
C ASN A 282 4.34 12.68 -1.78
N ALA A 283 3.02 12.84 -1.66
CA ALA A 283 2.10 11.71 -1.60
C ALA A 283 2.00 10.91 -2.91
N LEU A 284 2.37 11.52 -4.04
CA LEU A 284 2.44 10.84 -5.33
C LEU A 284 3.75 10.07 -5.54
N LEU A 285 4.84 10.55 -4.94
CA LEU A 285 6.15 9.92 -5.04
C LEU A 285 6.31 8.71 -4.09
N MET A 286 5.36 8.55 -3.15
CA MET A 286 5.19 7.39 -2.26
C MET A 286 4.26 6.35 -2.89
#